data_AF-A0A9Q1CR81-F1
#
_entry.id   AF-A0A9Q1CR81-F1
#
_cell.length_a   1.000
_cell.length_b   1.000
_cell.length_c   1.000
_cell.angle_alpha   90.00
_cell.angle_beta   90.00
_cell.angle_gamma   90.00
#
_symmetry.space_group_name_H-M   'P 1'
#
loop_
_entity.id
_entity.type
_entity.pdbx_description
1 polymer ?
#
loop_
_entity_poly.entity_id
_entity_poly.type
_entity_poly.pdbx_seq_one_letter_code
_entity_poly.pdbx_strand_id
1 'polypeptide(L)'
;MEICTWMKSNLLILNLDKTEVVHFSSRHKKVVKELTSLKIGQSIITPSNSVRKLGVHFECSGNFNVHINHICKSAYFALHRIGKLRTLLDQAATEKLVHAFVTSRLDYCNSLLYGCPESHLDKLQSIQNAAARLLKRQKNLNI
;
A
#
# COMPACT_ATOMS: atom_id res chain seq x y z
N MET A 1 7.45 5.76 31.37
CA MET A 1 7.48 5.76 29.89
C MET A 1 7.79 7.15 29.41
N GLU A 2 8.94 7.30 28.77
CA GLU A 2 9.58 8.58 28.44
C GLU A 2 8.81 9.38 27.38
N ILE A 3 8.21 8.72 26.38
CA ILE A 3 7.60 9.40 25.23
C ILE A 3 6.39 10.28 25.59
N CYS A 4 5.48 9.82 26.45
CA CYS A 4 4.31 10.61 26.85
C CYS A 4 4.70 11.81 27.69
N THR A 5 5.71 11.63 28.55
CA THR A 5 6.25 12.71 29.38
C THR A 5 6.96 13.73 28.51
N TRP A 6 7.81 13.28 27.60
CA TRP A 6 8.50 14.14 26.63
C TRP A 6 7.51 14.93 25.76
N MET A 7 6.48 14.29 25.21
CA MET A 7 5.46 15.00 24.42
C MET A 7 4.76 16.09 25.25
N LYS A 8 4.36 15.78 26.49
CA LYS A 8 3.74 16.77 27.39
C LYS A 8 4.69 17.92 27.72
N SER A 9 5.96 17.62 28.02
CA SER A 9 7.00 18.63 28.26
C SER A 9 7.24 19.52 27.04
N ASN A 10 6.93 19.04 25.83
CA ASN A 10 7.03 19.79 24.57
C ASN A 10 5.66 20.30 24.08
N LEU A 11 4.64 20.38 24.96
CA LEU A 11 3.30 20.91 24.64
C LEU A 11 2.57 20.12 23.51
N LEU A 12 2.89 18.85 23.35
CA LEU A 12 2.27 17.93 22.40
C LEU A 12 1.33 16.94 23.10
N ILE A 13 0.22 16.62 22.45
CA ILE A 13 -0.75 15.61 22.90
C ILE A 13 -0.63 14.38 22.01
N LEU A 14 -0.38 13.22 22.62
CA LEU A 14 -0.40 11.92 21.94
C LEU A 14 -1.84 11.46 21.76
N ASN A 15 -2.29 11.29 20.51
CA ASN A 15 -3.59 10.72 20.21
C ASN A 15 -3.50 9.17 20.26
N LEU A 16 -3.86 8.60 21.41
CA LEU A 16 -3.78 7.16 21.63
C LEU A 16 -4.79 6.37 20.79
N ASP A 17 -5.94 6.95 20.44
CA ASP A 17 -6.95 6.31 19.59
C ASP A 17 -6.48 6.11 18.15
N LYS A 18 -5.56 6.97 17.67
CA LYS A 18 -4.91 6.86 16.35
C LYS A 18 -3.56 6.16 16.39
N THR A 19 -3.09 5.72 17.57
CA THR A 19 -1.77 5.12 17.71
C THR A 19 -1.87 3.62 17.42
N GLU A 20 -1.20 3.18 16.35
CA GLU A 20 -1.08 1.77 15.99
C GLU A 20 0.33 1.25 16.28
N VAL A 21 0.43 -0.04 16.62
CA VAL A 21 1.70 -0.74 16.85
C VAL A 21 1.76 -1.90 15.87
N VAL A 22 2.90 -2.08 15.21
CA VAL A 22 3.23 -3.28 14.45
C VAL A 22 4.50 -3.88 15.04
N HIS A 23 4.47 -5.18 15.32
CA HIS A 23 5.63 -5.92 15.79
C HIS A 23 6.28 -6.63 14.61
N PHE A 24 7.40 -6.10 14.13
CA PHE A 24 8.14 -6.74 13.03
C PHE A 24 8.93 -7.93 13.55
N SER A 25 8.79 -9.06 12.87
CA SER A 25 9.54 -10.27 13.18
C SER A 25 10.04 -10.95 11.92
N SER A 26 11.21 -11.56 12.02
CA SER A 26 11.73 -12.36 10.91
C SER A 26 10.92 -13.64 10.78
N ARG A 27 10.41 -13.91 9.57
CA ARG A 27 9.79 -15.21 9.22
C ARG A 27 10.72 -16.42 9.45
N HIS A 28 12.04 -16.18 9.49
CA HIS A 28 13.07 -17.21 9.64
C HIS A 28 13.48 -17.46 11.10
N LYS A 29 12.99 -16.66 12.05
CA LYS A 29 13.23 -16.86 13.47
C LYS A 29 11.90 -17.09 14.16
N LYS A 30 11.77 -18.20 14.89
CA LYS A 30 10.67 -18.35 15.85
C LYS A 30 10.78 -17.21 16.85
N VAL A 31 9.74 -16.38 16.91
CA VAL A 31 9.66 -15.29 17.87
C VAL A 31 9.58 -15.93 19.26
N VAL A 32 10.64 -15.75 20.06
CA VAL A 32 10.72 -16.32 21.42
C VAL A 32 9.67 -15.69 22.35
N LYS A 33 9.20 -14.47 22.03
CA LYS A 33 8.14 -13.78 22.75
C LYS A 33 7.40 -12.81 21.83
N GLU A 34 6.17 -13.15 21.44
CA GLU A 34 5.32 -12.24 20.68
C GLU A 34 4.89 -11.06 21.57
N LEU A 35 4.97 -9.84 21.03
CA LEU A 35 4.41 -8.67 21.68
C LEU A 35 2.88 -8.80 21.61
N THR A 36 2.24 -9.03 22.75
CA THR A 36 0.77 -9.16 22.83
C THR A 36 0.09 -7.83 23.14
N SER A 37 0.77 -6.95 23.87
CA SER A 37 0.28 -5.62 24.17
C SER A 37 1.42 -4.67 24.50
N LEU A 38 1.22 -3.39 24.19
CA LEU A 38 2.11 -2.30 24.55
C LEU A 38 1.31 -1.29 25.37
N LYS A 39 1.68 -1.12 26.65
CA LYS A 39 1.15 -0.02 27.45
C LYS A 39 1.78 1.27 26.92
N ILE A 40 0.98 2.31 26.66
CA ILE A 40 1.44 3.68 26.36
C ILE A 40 0.62 4.65 27.21
N GLY A 41 1.29 5.31 28.16
CA GLY A 41 0.60 6.12 29.18
C GLY A 41 -0.34 5.26 30.03
N GLN A 42 -1.65 5.56 29.96
CA GLN A 42 -2.71 4.80 30.63
C GLN A 42 -3.41 3.79 29.70
N SER A 43 -3.18 3.86 28.39
CA SER A 43 -3.81 2.98 27.41
C SER A 43 -2.98 1.73 27.13
N ILE A 44 -3.64 0.66 26.74
CA ILE A 44 -3.03 -0.58 26.26
C ILE A 44 -3.34 -0.70 24.77
N ILE A 45 -2.31 -0.82 23.95
CA ILE A 45 -2.43 -0.94 22.50
C ILE A 45 -1.99 -2.35 22.10
N THR A 46 -2.88 -3.05 21.41
CA THR A 46 -2.60 -4.39 20.85
C THR A 46 -1.91 -4.24 19.49
N PRO A 47 -0.82 -4.98 19.22
CA PRO A 47 -0.19 -4.93 17.92
C PRO A 47 -1.09 -5.42 16.79
N SER A 48 -1.04 -4.76 15.64
CA SER A 48 -1.69 -5.15 14.40
C SER A 48 -0.71 -5.90 13.49
N ASN A 49 -1.24 -6.82 12.69
CA ASN A 49 -0.50 -7.53 11.64
C ASN A 49 -0.15 -6.64 10.45
N SER A 50 -0.91 -5.55 10.24
CA SER A 50 -0.62 -4.55 9.22
C SER A 50 -1.03 -3.17 9.70
N VAL A 51 -0.16 -2.17 9.51
CA VAL A 51 -0.44 -0.77 9.83
C VAL A 51 -0.27 0.10 8.60
N ARG A 52 -1.11 1.13 8.46
CA ARG A 52 -1.04 2.06 7.33
C ARG A 52 -0.31 3.33 7.72
N LYS A 53 0.88 3.55 7.15
CA LYS A 53 1.66 4.77 7.37
C LYS A 53 1.92 5.45 6.03
N LEU A 54 1.48 6.71 5.92
CA LEU A 54 1.63 7.52 4.71
C LEU A 54 1.18 6.75 3.45
N GLY A 55 -0.02 6.14 3.47
CA GLY A 55 -0.53 5.39 2.32
C GLY A 55 0.06 4.00 2.09
N VAL A 56 1.17 3.65 2.75
CA VAL A 56 1.81 2.33 2.65
C VAL A 56 1.32 1.41 3.76
N HIS A 57 1.06 0.14 3.42
CA HIS A 57 0.74 -0.89 4.38
C HIS A 57 2.02 -1.66 4.76
N PHE A 58 2.37 -1.61 6.04
CA PHE A 58 3.51 -2.35 6.59
C PHE A 58 3.00 -3.58 7.33
N GLU A 59 3.45 -4.76 6.92
CA GLU A 59 3.05 -6.03 7.55
C GLU A 59 4.11 -6.52 8.56
N CYS A 60 3.66 -7.19 9.62
CA CYS A 60 4.52 -7.74 10.67
C CYS A 60 5.58 -8.73 10.15
N SER A 61 5.29 -9.41 9.04
CA SER A 61 6.18 -10.36 8.37
C SER A 61 7.26 -9.73 7.48
N GLY A 62 7.22 -8.39 7.32
CA GLY A 62 8.17 -7.65 6.48
C GLY A 62 8.02 -7.91 4.98
N ASN A 63 6.86 -8.40 4.53
CA ASN A 63 6.49 -8.41 3.12
C ASN A 63 5.49 -7.29 2.83
N PHE A 64 5.22 -7.04 1.55
CA PHE A 64 4.37 -5.93 1.09
C PHE A 64 3.14 -6.43 0.33
N ASN A 65 2.64 -7.63 0.61
CA ASN A 65 1.55 -8.24 -0.14
C ASN A 65 0.23 -7.49 0.01
N VAL A 66 -0.10 -7.07 1.22
CA VAL A 66 -1.26 -6.23 1.51
C VAL A 66 -1.14 -4.92 0.76
N HIS A 67 0.05 -4.31 0.74
CA HIS A 67 0.30 -3.05 0.03
C HIS A 67 0.17 -3.22 -1.49
N ILE A 68 0.84 -4.20 -2.07
CA ILE A 68 0.81 -4.51 -3.50
C ILE A 68 -0.63 -4.83 -3.93
N ASN A 69 -1.35 -5.69 -3.20
CA ASN A 69 -2.74 -6.00 -3.51
C ASN A 69 -3.64 -4.76 -3.45
N HIS A 70 -3.40 -3.84 -2.52
CA HIS A 70 -4.13 -2.58 -2.44
C HIS A 70 -3.87 -1.68 -3.66
N ILE A 71 -2.60 -1.51 -4.05
CA ILE A 71 -2.22 -0.79 -5.28
C ILE A 71 -2.90 -1.44 -6.48
N CYS A 72 -2.80 -2.76 -6.60
CA CYS A 72 -3.35 -3.50 -7.72
C CYS A 72 -4.86 -3.32 -7.85
N LYS A 73 -5.59 -3.49 -6.75
CA LYS A 73 -7.05 -3.30 -6.72
C LYS A 73 -7.44 -1.89 -7.15
N SER A 74 -6.74 -0.87 -6.63
CA SER A 74 -7.00 0.53 -6.96
C SER A 74 -6.71 0.85 -8.44
N ALA A 75 -5.59 0.33 -8.95
CA ALA A 75 -5.17 0.53 -10.34
C ALA A 75 -6.07 -0.19 -11.34
N TYR A 76 -6.47 -1.44 -11.08
CA TYR A 76 -7.45 -2.15 -11.90
C TYR A 76 -8.81 -1.46 -11.92
N PHE A 77 -9.26 -0.95 -10.77
CA PHE A 77 -10.50 -0.18 -10.72
C PHE A 77 -10.42 1.09 -11.57
N ALA A 78 -9.29 1.80 -11.55
CA ALA A 78 -9.06 2.94 -12.42
C ALA A 78 -9.04 2.53 -13.91
N LEU A 79 -8.32 1.46 -14.27
CA LEU A 79 -8.28 0.94 -15.64
C LEU A 79 -9.67 0.57 -16.15
N HIS A 80 -10.49 -0.10 -15.34
CA HIS A 80 -11.87 -0.44 -15.69
C HIS A 80 -12.70 0.81 -16.01
N ARG A 81 -12.59 1.85 -15.18
CA ARG A 81 -13.31 3.12 -15.40
C ARG A 81 -12.85 3.84 -16.65
N ILE A 82 -11.54 3.89 -16.91
CA ILE A 82 -10.99 4.48 -18.14
C ILE A 82 -11.44 3.64 -19.35
N GLY A 83 -11.43 2.31 -19.22
CA GLY A 83 -11.94 1.37 -20.21
C GLY A 83 -13.37 1.66 -20.64
N LYS A 84 -14.27 1.93 -19.69
CA LYS A 84 -15.66 2.32 -19.98
C LYS A 84 -15.77 3.65 -20.75
N LEU A 85 -14.87 4.59 -20.49
CA LEU A 85 -14.84 5.89 -21.16
C LEU A 85 -14.03 5.87 -22.46
N ARG A 86 -13.34 4.76 -22.77
CA ARG A 86 -12.35 4.69 -23.84
C ARG A 86 -12.88 5.08 -25.22
N THR A 87 -14.15 4.81 -25.50
CA THR A 87 -14.82 5.16 -26.77
C THR A 87 -15.07 6.67 -26.92
N LEU A 88 -15.14 7.39 -25.80
CA LEU A 88 -15.37 8.84 -25.73
C LEU A 88 -14.07 9.64 -25.64
N LEU A 89 -12.93 8.97 -25.51
CA LEU A 89 -11.62 9.59 -25.29
C LEU A 89 -10.71 9.43 -26.51
N ASP A 90 -10.02 10.51 -26.85
CA ASP A 90 -8.87 10.43 -27.74
C ASP A 90 -7.69 9.73 -27.06
N GLN A 91 -6.63 9.47 -27.85
CA GLN A 91 -5.47 8.75 -27.34
C GLN A 91 -4.72 9.53 -26.25
N ALA A 92 -4.50 10.84 -26.46
CA ALA A 92 -3.76 11.68 -25.54
C ALA A 92 -4.46 11.84 -24.17
N ALA A 93 -5.79 11.98 -24.16
CA ALA A 93 -6.58 12.01 -22.94
C ALA A 93 -6.57 10.66 -22.23
N THR A 94 -6.67 9.55 -22.97
CA THR A 94 -6.57 8.20 -22.38
C THR A 94 -5.20 8.01 -21.71
N GLU A 95 -4.12 8.43 -22.37
CA GLU A 95 -2.76 8.37 -21.83
C GLU A 95 -2.60 9.20 -20.56
N LYS A 96 -3.09 10.44 -20.55
CA LYS A 96 -3.12 11.29 -19.35
C LYS A 96 -3.87 10.62 -18.20
N LEU A 97 -5.02 10.02 -18.46
CA LEU A 97 -5.79 9.32 -17.42
C LEU A 97 -5.07 8.08 -16.91
N VAL A 98 -4.45 7.29 -17.79
CA VAL A 98 -3.64 6.13 -17.39
C VAL A 98 -2.46 6.58 -16.51
N HIS A 99 -1.73 7.62 -16.89
CA HIS A 99 -0.64 8.12 -16.05
C HIS A 99 -1.14 8.66 -14.71
N ALA A 100 -2.17 9.50 -14.74
CA ALA A 100 -2.72 10.14 -13.53
C ALA A 100 -3.34 9.13 -12.56
N PHE A 101 -3.97 8.06 -13.07
CA PHE A 101 -4.73 7.13 -12.23
C PHE A 101 -4.14 5.73 -12.08
N VAL A 102 -3.18 5.32 -12.90
CA VAL A 102 -2.58 3.97 -12.86
C VAL A 102 -1.10 4.09 -12.54
N THR A 103 -0.32 4.77 -13.39
CA THR A 103 1.13 4.90 -13.23
C THR A 103 1.48 5.59 -11.91
N SER A 104 0.83 6.71 -11.57
CA SER A 104 1.05 7.43 -10.31
C SER A 104 0.87 6.56 -9.05
N ARG A 105 -0.03 5.57 -9.08
CA ARG A 105 -0.27 4.63 -7.97
C ARG A 105 0.82 3.57 -7.89
N LEU A 106 1.32 3.13 -9.05
CA LEU A 106 2.41 2.15 -9.15
C LEU A 106 3.73 2.78 -8.71
N ASP A 107 3.95 4.07 -9.01
CA ASP A 107 5.19 4.78 -8.68
C ASP A 107 5.24 5.23 -7.21
N TYR A 108 4.09 5.38 -6.56
CA TYR A 108 4.02 5.80 -5.17
C TYR A 108 4.72 4.79 -4.25
N CYS A 109 5.83 5.21 -3.64
CA CYS A 109 6.65 4.38 -2.74
C CYS A 109 7.15 3.07 -3.35
N ASN A 110 7.35 3.02 -4.68
CA ASN A 110 7.82 1.82 -5.37
C ASN A 110 9.22 1.34 -4.91
N SER A 111 10.06 2.21 -4.37
CA SER A 111 11.37 1.88 -3.81
C SER A 111 11.28 0.86 -2.66
N LEU A 112 10.16 0.82 -1.94
CA LEU A 112 9.92 -0.16 -0.87
C LEU A 112 9.74 -1.59 -1.40
N LEU A 113 9.44 -1.73 -2.69
CA LEU A 113 9.26 -3.03 -3.33
C LEU A 113 10.59 -3.66 -3.78
N TYR A 114 11.70 -2.95 -3.59
CA TYR A 114 13.02 -3.50 -3.87
C TYR A 114 13.30 -4.75 -3.03
N GLY A 115 13.69 -5.84 -3.68
CA GLY A 115 13.94 -7.13 -3.03
C GLY A 115 12.69 -7.95 -2.72
N CYS A 116 11.49 -7.49 -3.11
CA CYS A 116 10.30 -8.33 -3.08
C CYS A 116 10.42 -9.51 -4.06
N PRO A 117 9.83 -10.68 -3.75
CA PRO A 117 9.80 -11.80 -4.70
C PRO A 117 9.08 -11.42 -5.99
N GLU A 118 9.60 -11.89 -7.12
CA GLU A 118 9.10 -11.59 -8.47
C GLU A 118 7.60 -11.93 -8.63
N SER A 119 7.15 -13.03 -8.02
CA SER A 119 5.73 -13.43 -7.99
C SER A 119 4.77 -12.36 -7.45
N HIS A 120 5.25 -11.45 -6.61
CA HIS A 120 4.46 -10.33 -6.13
C HIS A 120 4.49 -9.14 -7.10
N LEU A 121 5.60 -8.94 -7.81
CA LEU A 121 5.77 -7.89 -8.81
C LEU A 121 5.04 -8.21 -10.12
N ASP A 122 4.83 -9.48 -10.45
CA ASP A 122 4.06 -9.93 -11.62
C ASP A 122 2.66 -9.32 -11.71
N LYS A 123 2.04 -9.07 -10.55
CA LYS A 123 0.73 -8.39 -10.47
C LYS A 123 0.81 -6.94 -10.95
N LEU A 124 1.88 -6.24 -10.60
CA LEU A 124 2.12 -4.86 -11.02
C LEU A 124 2.42 -4.81 -12.53
N GLN A 125 3.23 -5.75 -13.02
CA GLN A 125 3.49 -5.91 -14.45
C GLN A 125 2.20 -6.20 -15.23
N SER A 126 1.31 -7.03 -14.69
CA SER A 126 0.02 -7.35 -15.31
C SER A 126 -0.87 -6.13 -15.49
N ILE A 127 -0.82 -5.18 -14.55
CA ILE A 127 -1.52 -3.89 -14.63
C ILE A 127 -0.92 -3.00 -15.69
N GLN A 128 0.42 -2.89 -15.74
CA GLN A 128 1.10 -2.13 -16.80
C GLN A 128 0.77 -2.69 -18.18
N ASN A 129 0.73 -4.02 -18.32
CA ASN A 129 0.33 -4.69 -19.55
C ASN A 129 -1.13 -4.39 -19.90
N ALA A 130 -2.05 -4.39 -18.92
CA ALA A 130 -3.45 -4.03 -19.13
C ALA A 130 -3.61 -2.55 -19.57
N ALA A 131 -2.84 -1.64 -18.96
CA ALA A 131 -2.78 -0.24 -19.34
C ALA A 131 -2.31 -0.06 -20.79
N ALA A 132 -1.22 -0.76 -21.17
CA ALA A 132 -0.72 -0.72 -22.55
C ALA A 132 -1.75 -1.25 -23.56
N ARG A 133 -2.47 -2.33 -23.24
CA ARG A 133 -3.56 -2.86 -24.09
C ARG A 133 -4.69 -1.85 -24.26
N LEU A 134 -5.08 -1.16 -23.19
CA LEU A 134 -6.10 -0.12 -23.21
C LEU A 134 -5.71 1.07 -24.10
N LEU A 135 -4.44 1.49 -24.05
CA LEU A 135 -3.92 2.55 -24.90
C LEU A 135 -3.89 2.14 -26.37
N LYS A 136 -3.41 0.93 -26.68
CA LYS A 136 -3.28 0.39 -28.05
C LYS A 136 -4.61 -0.06 -28.69
N ARG A 137 -5.76 0.11 -28.03
CA ARG A 137 -7.09 -0.31 -28.52
C ARG A 137 -7.16 -1.78 -28.96
N GLN A 138 -6.46 -2.69 -28.27
CA GLN A 138 -6.60 -4.11 -28.60
C GLN A 138 -7.98 -4.62 -28.15
N LYS A 139 -8.73 -5.22 -29.08
CA LYS A 139 -10.17 -5.54 -28.95
C LYS A 139 -10.55 -6.60 -27.89
N ASN A 140 -9.60 -7.18 -27.15
CA ASN A 140 -9.89 -8.18 -26.12
C ASN A 140 -9.35 -7.72 -24.76
N LEU A 141 -10.05 -6.76 -24.15
CA LEU A 141 -9.80 -6.33 -22.77
C LEU A 141 -10.73 -7.11 -21.84
N ASN A 142 -10.36 -8.36 -21.53
CA ASN A 142 -10.89 -9.03 -20.34
C ASN A 142 -10.17 -8.42 -19.14
N ILE A 143 -10.73 -7.32 -18.62
CA ILE A 143 -10.32 -6.67 -17.36
C ILE A 143 -11.18 -7.26 -16.25
#